data_AF-A0A1H4VED0-F1
#
_entry.id   AF-A0A1H4VED0-F1
#
_cell.length_a   1.000
_cell.length_b   1.000
_cell.length_c   1.000
_cell.angle_alpha   90.00
_cell.angle_beta   90.00
_cell.angle_gamma   90.00
#
_symmetry.space_group_name_H-M   'P 1'
#
loop_
_entity.id
_entity.type
_entity.pdbx_description
1 polymer ?
#
loop_
_entity_poly.entity_id
_entity_poly.type
_entity_poly.pdbx_seq_one_letter_code
_entity_poly.pdbx_strand_id
1 'polypeptide(L)' 'MIIDIEPGKITIHDAAHVGLEDQVVTPDQAENVAADLDSRRHTTAGAGLRNAARQARGER' A
#
# COMPACT_ATOMS: atom_id res chain seq x y z
N MET A 1 9.16 -5.41 1.89
CA MET A 1 7.86 -4.76 2.04
C MET A 1 6.99 -5.45 3.10
N ILE A 2 6.88 -4.81 4.27
CA ILE A 2 5.85 -5.04 5.28
C ILE A 2 4.86 -3.87 5.15
N ILE A 3 3.55 -4.14 5.28
CA ILE A 3 2.52 -3.10 5.24
C ILE A 3 1.80 -3.11 6.58
N ASP A 4 1.88 -2.01 7.31
CA ASP A 4 1.11 -1.77 8.51
C ASP A 4 -0.14 -0.95 8.17
N ILE A 5 -1.28 -1.42 8.67
CA ILE A 5 -2.60 -0.88 8.32
C ILE A 5 -3.26 -0.35 9.59
N GLU A 6 -3.50 0.95 9.61
CA GLU A 6 -4.27 1.64 10.64
C GLU A 6 -5.55 2.24 10.00
N PRO A 7 -6.63 2.49 10.76
CA PRO A 7 -7.80 3.16 10.21
C PRO A 7 -7.43 4.49 9.55
N GLY A 8 -7.68 4.61 8.24
CA GLY A 8 -7.35 5.79 7.44
C GLY A 8 -5.87 5.98 7.09
N LYS A 9 -4.97 5.05 7.44
CA LYS A 9 -3.53 5.19 7.21
C LYS A 9 -2.86 3.85 6.89
N ILE A 10 -1.99 3.85 5.89
CA ILE A 10 -1.21 2.69 5.48
C ILE A 10 0.27 3.08 5.51
N THR A 11 1.07 2.30 6.23
CA THR A 11 2.53 2.50 6.30
C THR A 11 3.20 1.36 5.55
N ILE A 12 4.00 1.69 4.54
CA ILE A 12 4.75 0.73 3.74
C ILE A 12 6.20 0.76 4.22
N HIS A 13 6.59 -0.28 4.93
CA HIS A 13 7.96 -0.52 5.35
C HIS A 13 8.67 -1.33 4.25
N ASP A 14 9.37 -0.66 3.34
CA ASP A 14 10.25 -1.38 2.42
C ASP A 14 11.64 -1.60 3.04
N ALA A 15 12.25 -2.74 2.72
CA ALA A 15 13.33 -3.32 3.50
C ALA A 15 14.43 -2.30 3.85
N ALA A 16 14.60 -2.05 5.15
CA ALA A 16 15.56 -1.13 5.76
C ALA A 16 17.05 -1.36 5.40
N HIS A 17 17.38 -2.28 4.49
CA HIS A 17 18.73 -2.52 4.00
C HIS A 17 19.21 -1.49 2.96
N VAL A 18 18.34 -0.60 2.48
CA VAL A 18 18.67 0.46 1.49
C VAL A 18 18.46 1.88 2.00
N GLY A 19 18.15 2.09 3.29
CA GLY A 19 17.98 3.41 3.87
C GLY A 19 16.78 4.21 3.32
N LEU A 20 15.78 3.53 2.78
CA LEU A 20 14.53 4.16 2.35
C LEU A 20 13.64 4.42 3.58
N GLU A 21 13.10 5.64 3.66
CA GLU A 21 12.16 6.04 4.71
C GLU A 21 10.82 5.32 4.56
N ASP A 22 10.13 5.12 5.67
CA ASP A 22 8.77 4.57 5.69
C ASP A 22 7.83 5.44 4.86
N GLN A 23 7.12 4.83 3.91
CA GLN A 23 6.16 5.57 3.10
C GLN A 23 4.77 5.48 3.73
N VAL A 24 4.27 6.62 4.21
CA VAL A 24 2.90 6.73 4.74
C VAL A 24 1.97 7.21 3.63
N VAL A 25 0.93 6.44 3.35
CA VAL A 25 -0.09 6.76 2.34
C VAL A 25 -1.50 6.62 2.91
N THR A 26 -2.43 7.42 2.39
CA THR A 26 -3.87 7.25 2.66
C THR A 26 -4.45 6.09 1.84
N PRO A 27 -5.65 5.58 2.19
CA PRO A 27 -6.32 4.54 1.40
C PRO A 27 -6.51 4.95 -0.08
N ASP A 28 -6.89 6.20 -0.33
CA ASP A 28 -7.09 6.72 -1.68
C ASP A 28 -5.77 6.79 -2.46
N GLN A 29 -4.68 7.19 -1.78
CA GLN A 29 -3.34 7.16 -2.37
C GLN A 29 -2.89 5.73 -2.68
N ALA A 30 -3.18 4.77 -1.79
CA ALA A 30 -2.87 3.37 -2.02
C ALA A 30 -3.61 2.78 -3.23
N GLU A 31 -4.86 3.19 -3.48
CA GLU A 31 -5.59 2.81 -4.71
C GLU A 31 -4.95 3.39 -5.97
N ASN A 32 -4.50 4.65 -5.93
CA ASN A 32 -3.78 5.27 -7.05
C ASN A 32 -2.45 4.55 -7.34
N VAL A 33 -1.69 4.21 -6.30
CA VAL A 33 -0.44 3.45 -6.44
C VAL A 33 -0.73 2.04 -6.97
N ALA A 34 -1.81 1.39 -6.51
CA ALA A 34 -2.22 0.10 -7.03
C ALA A 34 -2.56 0.13 -8.52
N ALA A 35 -3.23 1.19 -8.99
CA ALA A 35 -3.54 1.38 -10.40
C ALA A 35 -2.27 1.60 -11.25
N ASP A 36 -1.31 2.38 -10.76
CA ASP A 36 0.01 2.55 -11.41
C ASP A 36 0.77 1.21 -11.47
N LEU A 37 0.79 0.43 -10.40
CA LEU A 37 1.44 -0.88 -10.36
C LEU A 37 0.82 -1.87 -11.35
N ASP A 38 -0.51 -1.91 -11.44
CA ASP A 38 -1.21 -2.72 -12.43
C ASP A 38 -0.84 -2.34 -13.86
N SER A 39 -0.76 -1.03 -14.15
CA SER A 39 -0.35 -0.53 -15.47
C SER A 39 1.06 -1.00 -15.87
N ARG A 40 1.93 -1.20 -14.86
CA ARG A 40 3.29 -1.72 -15.01
C ARG A 40 3.37 -3.26 -14.95
N ARG A 41 2.22 -3.95 -14.94
CA ARG A 41 2.08 -5.42 -14.83
C ARG A 41 2.50 -6.01 -13.48
N HIS A 42 2.59 -5.19 -12.43
CA HIS A 42 2.83 -5.64 -11.05
C HIS A 42 1.50 -5.93 -10.32
N THR A 43 0.68 -6.81 -10.90
CA THR A 43 -0.70 -7.04 -10.49
C THR A 43 -0.85 -7.61 -9.06
N THR A 44 0.09 -8.42 -8.59
CA THR A 44 0.09 -8.94 -7.21
C THR A 44 0.30 -7.83 -6.19
N ALA A 45 1.23 -6.90 -6.46
CA ALA A 45 1.48 -5.77 -5.57
C ALA A 45 0.28 -4.80 -5.56
N GLY A 46 -0.32 -4.53 -6.73
CA GLY A 46 -1.54 -3.75 -6.84
C GLY A 46 -2.73 -4.37 -6.09
N ALA A 47 -2.91 -5.69 -6.19
CA ALA A 47 -3.93 -6.40 -5.40
C ALA A 47 -3.68 -6.32 -3.89
N GLY A 48 -2.43 -6.40 -3.44
CA GLY A 48 -2.06 -6.22 -2.03
C GLY A 48 -2.43 -4.83 -1.49
N LEU A 49 -2.09 -3.78 -2.24
CA LEU A 49 -2.40 -2.40 -1.87
C LEU A 49 -3.89 -2.10 -1.83
N ARG A 50 -4.68 -2.63 -2.78
CA ARG A 50 -6.14 -2.49 -2.75
C ARG A 50 -6.76 -3.16 -1.53
N ASN A 51 -6.28 -4.35 -1.16
CA ASN A 51 -6.74 -5.02 0.04
C ASN A 51 -6.35 -4.23 1.31
N ALA A 52 -5.16 -3.64 1.34
CA ALA A 52 -4.75 -2.76 2.43
C ALA A 52 -5.64 -1.50 2.53
N ALA A 53 -5.94 -0.86 1.41
CA ALA A 53 -6.87 0.27 1.34
C ALA A 53 -8.27 -0.08 1.86
N ARG A 54 -8.80 -1.23 1.44
CA ARG A 54 -10.09 -1.76 1.91
C ARG A 54 -10.10 -1.98 3.42
N GLN A 55 -9.06 -2.63 3.96
CA GLN A 55 -8.92 -2.85 5.40
C GLN A 55 -8.78 -1.53 6.19
N ALA A 56 -8.00 -0.57 5.67
CA ALA A 56 -7.83 0.75 6.29
C ALA A 56 -9.14 1.57 6.33
N ARG A 57 -10.07 1.31 5.41
CA ARG A 57 -11.43 1.89 5.40
C ARG A 57 -12.41 1.15 6.33
N GLY A 58 -12.03 0.00 6.88
CA GLY A 58 -12.90 -0.84 7.72
C GLY A 58 -13.87 -1.72 6.91
N GLU A 59 -13.64 -1.89 5.61
CA GLU A 59 -14.44 -2.75 4.75
C GLU A 59 -13.97 -4.21 4.88
N ARG A 60 -14.88 -5.13 5.19
CA ARG A 60 -14.63 -6.59 5.34
C ARG A 60 -14.89 -7.34 4.04
#